data_AF-A0A6L5R1U2-F1
#
_entry.id   AF-A0A6L5R1U2-F1
#
_cell.length_a   1.000
_cell.length_b   1.000
_cell.length_c   1.000
_cell.angle_alpha   90.00
_cell.angle_beta   90.00
_cell.angle_gamma   90.00
#
_symmetry.space_group_name_H-M   'P 1'
#
loop_
_entity.id
_entity.type
_entity.pdbx_description
1 polymer ?
#
loop_
_entity_poly.entity_id
_entity_poly.type
_entity_poly.pdbx_seq_one_letter_code
_entity_poly.pdbx_strand_id
1 'polypeptide(L)' 'MGEARRWSDLSRGQQVRGIIGAVIQLALASAAWADLARRDERDVNGRKWVWAIVIAVNYIGPISYFLFGRRVD' A
#
# COMPACT_ATOMS: atom_id res chain seq x y z
N MET A 1 -32.53 -10.13 -9.65
CA MET A 1 -31.18 -10.66 -9.35
C MET A 1 -30.23 -9.88 -10.25
N GLY A 2 -29.39 -8.99 -9.70
CA GLY A 2 -28.49 -8.19 -10.52
C GLY A 2 -27.28 -9.01 -10.95
N GLU A 3 -27.04 -9.14 -12.25
CA GLU A 3 -25.80 -9.73 -12.76
C GLU A 3 -24.61 -8.87 -12.30
N ALA A 4 -23.62 -9.52 -11.69
CA ALA A 4 -22.35 -8.86 -11.40
C ALA A 4 -21.69 -8.47 -12.74
N ARG A 5 -21.40 -7.18 -12.93
CA ARG A 5 -20.74 -6.69 -14.15
C ARG A 5 -19.43 -7.46 -14.36
N ARG A 6 -19.26 -8.02 -15.55
CA ARG A 6 -18.02 -8.70 -15.93
C ARG A 6 -16.96 -7.63 -16.19
N TRP A 7 -15.70 -7.94 -15.91
CA TRP A 7 -14.58 -7.00 -16.12
C TRP A 7 -14.49 -6.49 -17.58
N SER A 8 -14.87 -7.34 -18.54
CA SER A 8 -14.98 -7.00 -19.97
C SER A 8 -16.05 -5.96 -20.29
N ASP A 9 -17.02 -5.75 -19.38
CA ASP A 9 -18.16 -4.86 -19.57
C ASP A 9 -17.86 -3.43 -19.06
N LEU A 10 -16.66 -3.23 -18.49
CA LEU A 10 -16.16 -1.92 -18.07
C LEU A 10 -15.70 -1.13 -19.30
N SER A 11 -15.89 0.19 -19.27
CA SER A 11 -15.28 1.04 -20.29
C SER A 11 -13.76 0.94 -20.21
N ARG A 12 -13.05 1.10 -21.34
CA ARG A 12 -11.57 1.11 -21.37
C ARG A 12 -10.97 2.03 -20.29
N GLY A 13 -11.58 3.20 -20.07
CA GLY A 13 -11.17 4.12 -19.02
C GLY A 13 -11.32 3.57 -17.61
N GLN A 14 -12.40 2.85 -17.31
CA GLN A 14 -12.61 2.21 -16.00
C GLN A 14 -11.62 1.07 -15.76
N GLN A 15 -11.38 0.23 -16.76
CA GLN A 15 -10.40 -0.85 -16.69
C GLN A 15 -8.98 -0.31 -16.46
N VAL A 16 -8.58 0.71 -17.22
CA VAL A 16 -7.26 1.34 -17.07
C VAL A 16 -7.08 1.95 -15.68
N ARG A 17 -8.09 2.64 -15.14
CA ARG A 17 -8.03 3.19 -13.76
C ARG A 17 -7.86 2.11 -12.71
N GLY A 18 -8.55 0.98 -12.85
CA GLY A 18 -8.39 -0.17 -11.95
C GLY A 18 -6.97 -0.74 -11.99
N ILE A 19 -6.42 -0.92 -13.19
CA ILE A 19 -5.04 -1.39 -13.38
C ILE A 19 -4.03 -0.40 -12.77
N ILE A 20 -4.18 0.89 -13.04
CA ILE A 20 -3.30 1.93 -12.47
C ILE A 20 -3.35 1.89 -10.94
N GLY A 21 -4.56 1.83 -10.35
CA GLY A 21 -4.70 1.70 -8.90
C GLY A 21 -3.96 0.47 -8.36
N ALA A 22 -4.20 -0.70 -8.94
CA ALA A 22 -3.55 -1.94 -8.52
C ALA A 22 -2.01 -1.85 -8.59
N VAL A 23 -1.47 -1.28 -9.67
CA VAL A 23 -0.02 -1.08 -9.83
C VAL A 23 0.52 -0.12 -8.76
N ILE A 24 -0.16 1.00 -8.51
CA ILE A 24 0.23 1.94 -7.46
C ILE A 24 0.21 1.26 -6.09
N GLN A 25 -0.83 0.48 -5.77
CA GLN A 25 -0.94 -0.21 -4.50
C GLN A 25 0.19 -1.21 -4.29
N LEU A 26 0.48 -2.02 -5.31
CA LEU A 26 1.54 -3.01 -5.26
C LEU A 26 2.91 -2.36 -5.11
N ALA A 27 3.19 -1.30 -5.89
CA ALA A 27 4.43 -0.55 -5.78
C ALA A 27 4.59 0.08 -4.39
N LEU A 28 3.52 0.71 -3.88
CA LEU A 28 3.54 1.38 -2.60
C LEU A 28 3.71 0.42 -1.42
N ALA A 29 2.96 -0.69 -1.42
CA ALA A 29 3.06 -1.71 -0.38
C ALA A 29 4.43 -2.41 -0.42
N SER A 30 4.91 -2.79 -1.60
CA SER A 30 6.24 -3.43 -1.73
C SER A 30 7.36 -2.49 -1.29
N ALA A 31 7.30 -1.21 -1.66
CA ALA A 31 8.26 -0.21 -1.19
C ALA A 31 8.20 -0.04 0.33
N ALA A 32 7.01 0.02 0.94
CA ALA A 32 6.86 0.16 2.38
C ALA A 32 7.43 -1.05 3.14
N TRP A 33 7.14 -2.27 2.68
CA TRP A 33 7.70 -3.49 3.25
C TRP A 33 9.22 -3.57 3.08
N ALA A 34 9.74 -3.21 1.90
CA ALA A 34 11.18 -3.22 1.64
C ALA A 34 11.92 -2.17 2.49
N ASP A 35 11.36 -0.97 2.64
CA ASP A 35 11.91 0.08 3.50
C ASP A 35 11.87 -0.35 4.98
N LEU A 36 10.74 -0.90 5.46
CA LEU A 36 10.64 -1.42 6.83
C LEU A 36 11.63 -2.55 7.07
N ALA A 37 11.78 -3.50 6.15
CA ALA A 37 12.70 -4.62 6.30
C ALA A 37 14.15 -4.13 6.47
N ARG A 38 14.56 -3.12 5.69
CA ARG A 38 15.93 -2.58 5.68
C ARG A 38 16.26 -1.65 6.83
N ARG A 39 15.28 -0.94 7.41
CA ARG A 39 15.53 -0.01 8.52
C ARG A 39 15.78 -0.73 9.84
N ASP A 40 16.71 -0.22 10.62
CA ASP A 40 16.87 -0.64 12.01
C ASP A 40 15.71 -0.14 12.87
N GLU A 41 15.47 -0.79 14.01
CA GLU A 41 14.37 -0.43 14.92
C GLU A 41 14.50 1.00 15.47
N ARG A 42 15.72 1.54 15.50
CA ARG A 42 16.02 2.92 15.95
C ARG A 42 15.59 3.98 14.93
N ASP A 43 15.45 3.62 13.67
CA ASP A 43 15.12 4.54 12.57
C ASP A 43 13.63 4.50 12.22
N VAL A 44 12.85 3.80 13.05
CA VAL A 44 11.41 3.63 12.93
C VAL A 44 10.74 4.23 14.17
N ASN A 45 9.68 5.01 13.97
CA ASN A 45 8.96 5.62 15.08
C ASN A 45 8.10 4.57 15.78
N GLY A 46 8.57 4.07 16.92
CA GLY A 46 7.88 3.05 17.71
C GLY A 46 8.31 1.63 17.34
N ARG A 47 7.45 0.63 17.56
CA ARG A 47 7.81 -0.79 17.40
C ARG A 47 7.73 -1.20 15.92
N LYS A 48 8.80 -1.76 15.37
CA LYS A 48 8.92 -2.19 13.96
C LYS A 48 7.78 -3.11 13.49
N TRP A 49 7.39 -4.10 14.31
CA TRP A 49 6.31 -5.03 14.00
C TRP A 49 4.91 -4.38 13.97
N VAL A 50 4.69 -3.26 14.67
CA VAL A 50 3.42 -2.53 14.59
C VAL A 50 3.27 -1.93 13.20
N TRP A 51 4.34 -1.36 12.65
CA TRP A 51 4.33 -0.85 11.28
C TRP A 51 4.12 -1.93 10.23
N ALA A 52 4.63 -3.14 10.46
CA ALA A 52 4.33 -4.29 9.60
C ALA A 52 2.82 -4.55 9.50
N ILE A 53 2.11 -4.53 10.63
CA ILE A 53 0.65 -4.69 10.66
C ILE A 53 -0.04 -3.50 10.00
N VAL A 54 0.41 -2.27 10.28
CA VAL A 54 -0.16 -1.06 9.67
C VAL A 54 -0.04 -1.12 8.15
N ILE A 55 1.14 -1.43 7.60
CA ILE A 55 1.39 -1.53 6.14
C ILE A 55 0.45 -2.55 5.46
N ALA A 56 0.02 -3.60 6.16
CA ALA A 56 -0.92 -4.57 5.61
C ALA A 56 -2.33 -3.99 5.33
N VAL A 57 -2.64 -2.79 5.84
CA VAL A 57 -3.96 -2.15 5.70
C VAL A 57 -4.06 -1.32 4.41
N ASN A 58 -4.36 -1.99 3.29
CA ASN A 58 -4.68 -1.35 2.00
C ASN A 58 -3.73 -0.20 1.62
N TYR A 59 -4.23 0.92 1.09
CA TYR A 59 -3.41 2.10 0.78
C TYR A 59 -3.04 2.90 2.02
N ILE A 60 -3.91 2.91 3.04
CA ILE A 60 -3.73 3.74 4.23
C ILE A 60 -2.46 3.32 4.98
N GLY A 61 -2.23 2.02 5.11
CA GLY A 61 -1.08 1.45 5.80
C GLY A 61 0.28 1.93 5.28
N PRO A 62 0.61 1.64 4.01
CA PRO A 62 1.85 2.09 3.40
C PRO A 62 2.01 3.61 3.42
N ILE A 63 0.94 4.38 3.19
CA ILE A 63 0.97 5.85 3.25
C ILE A 63 1.31 6.32 4.67
N SER A 64 0.62 5.81 5.68
CA SER A 64 0.87 6.15 7.08
C SER A 64 2.29 5.78 7.51
N TYR A 65 2.82 4.65 7.03
CA TYR A 65 4.21 4.26 7.30
C TYR A 65 5.20 5.28 6.75
N PHE A 66 5.06 5.70 5.50
CA PHE A 66 6.00 6.66 4.91
C PHE A 66 5.93 8.04 5.55
N LEU A 67 4.73 8.47 6.00
CA LEU A 67 4.50 9.76 6.63
C LEU A 67 4.93 9.81 8.10
N PHE A 68 4.64 8.76 8.87
CA PHE A 68 4.78 8.78 10.33
C PHE A 68 5.70 7.68 10.87
N GLY A 69 5.87 6.58 10.15
CA GLY A 69 6.61 5.41 10.61
C GLY A 69 8.12 5.51 10.48
N ARG A 70 8.62 6.38 9.60
CA ARG A 70 10.06 6.60 9.41
C ARG A 70 10.54 7.74 10.28
N ARG A 71 11.68 7.56 10.95
CA ARG A 71 12.41 8.66 11.55
C ARG A 71 13.24 9.34 10.45
N VAL A 72 13.02 10.63 10.27
CA VAL A 72 13.88 11.49 9.46
C VAL A 72 14.73 12.21 10.48
N ASP A 73 15.99 11.78 10.61
CA ASP A 73 17.00 12.56 11.33
C ASP A 73 17.35 13.83 10.54
#